data_AF-L5NKV3-F1
#
_entry.id   AF-L5NKV3-F1
#
_cell.length_a   1.000
_cell.length_b   1.000
_cell.length_c   1.000
_cell.angle_alpha   90.00
_cell.angle_beta   90.00
_cell.angle_gamma   90.00
#
_symmetry.space_group_name_H-M   'P 1'
#
loop_
_entity.id
_entity.type
_entity.pdbx_description
1 polymer ?
#
loop_
_entity_poly.entity_id
_entity_poly.type
_entity_poly.pdbx_seq_one_letter_code
_entity_poly.pdbx_strand_id
1 'polypeptide(L)'
;MTSRRRFLAAGGAVAAAGLSGCLAELGRLYTSNEPPVVSNRPDEVYVPTHTEGMRMVGSADAGDLRVGVFYSYPHRFWVMADEGDGFGTSKMSVEAGDDVHLMATVWDPETGVVVPDTGLSLEIARDGDLVSEEVVYAMLSQRMGFHYGSNFGLDGDGTYEVTVDVGAPSLRLFGDLVGRFGSPASATLDFEYSAGDRDDIPYTMLDDQQGDPGAVRPMEMDGLPLGRGPETLPGTALGGATTGSLRLVGTALDADRFGDDPYLAVFPLTPYNRLLVPR
;
A
#
# COMPACT_ATOMS: atom_id res chain seq x y z
N MET A 1 32.77 22.88 64.41
CA MET A 1 32.43 21.64 63.68
C MET A 1 31.16 21.88 62.89
N THR A 2 31.24 21.52 61.63
CA THR A 2 30.43 21.93 60.49
C THR A 2 29.13 21.12 60.36
N SER A 3 28.06 21.82 59.98
CA SER A 3 27.03 21.44 59.00
C SER A 3 26.46 20.01 58.95
N ARG A 4 25.17 19.86 59.31
CA ARG A 4 24.23 18.86 58.73
C ARG A 4 22.77 19.33 58.59
N ARG A 5 22.46 20.61 58.83
CA ARG A 5 21.08 21.15 58.82
C ARG A 5 20.74 22.10 57.66
N ARG A 6 21.55 22.13 56.60
CA ARG A 6 21.38 23.08 55.48
C ARG A 6 21.30 22.43 54.09
N PHE A 7 20.71 21.23 53.99
CA PHE A 7 20.58 20.54 52.71
C PHE A 7 19.14 20.15 52.30
N LEU A 8 18.11 20.53 53.06
CA LEU A 8 16.71 20.16 52.74
C LEU A 8 15.76 21.36 52.65
N ALA A 9 16.23 22.50 52.15
CA ALA A 9 15.39 23.68 51.96
C ALA A 9 15.68 24.47 50.68
N ALA A 10 16.30 23.86 49.68
CA ALA A 10 16.57 24.49 48.39
C ALA A 10 16.35 23.47 47.26
N GLY A 11 15.12 23.40 46.78
CA GLY A 11 14.74 22.52 45.68
C GLY A 11 13.25 22.59 45.35
N GLY A 12 12.61 23.72 45.62
CA GLY A 12 11.29 24.03 45.08
C GLY A 12 11.46 24.76 43.75
N ALA A 13 10.72 24.31 42.74
CA ALA A 13 10.47 24.94 41.44
C ALA A 13 11.61 24.92 40.41
N VAL A 14 11.75 23.79 39.68
CA VAL A 14 12.36 23.77 38.35
C VAL A 14 11.43 23.05 37.36
N ALA A 15 10.82 23.85 36.48
CA ALA A 15 10.35 23.55 35.13
C ALA A 15 9.54 22.26 34.88
N ALA A 16 8.21 22.34 35.03
CA ALA A 16 7.26 21.42 34.40
C ALA A 16 6.99 21.82 32.92
N ALA A 17 8.04 22.15 32.15
CA ALA A 17 7.90 22.69 30.79
C ALA A 17 8.66 21.91 29.70
N GLY A 18 9.03 20.64 29.95
CA GLY A 18 9.81 19.85 28.98
C GLY A 18 9.36 18.41 28.77
N LEU A 19 8.25 17.98 29.35
CA LEU A 19 7.81 16.58 29.27
C LEU A 19 6.83 16.30 28.12
N SER A 20 6.29 17.32 27.44
CA SER A 20 5.42 17.11 26.28
C SER A 20 6.16 16.45 25.11
N GLY A 21 7.41 16.87 24.87
CA GLY A 21 8.25 16.30 23.80
C GLY A 21 8.63 14.84 24.05
N CYS A 22 9.10 14.48 25.25
CA CYS A 22 9.44 13.09 25.57
C CYS A 22 8.20 12.19 25.68
N LEU A 23 7.04 12.70 26.11
CA LEU A 23 5.80 11.92 26.10
C LEU A 23 5.25 11.75 24.69
N ALA A 24 5.42 12.74 23.79
CA ALA A 24 5.12 12.60 22.37
C ALA A 24 6.08 11.63 21.67
N GLU A 25 7.37 11.65 21.99
CA GLU A 25 8.36 10.68 21.51
C GLU A 25 8.08 9.26 22.03
N LEU A 26 7.72 9.10 23.31
CA LEU A 26 7.31 7.82 23.87
C LEU A 26 5.97 7.37 23.28
N GLY A 27 5.03 8.28 23.02
CA GLY A 27 3.79 8.00 22.29
C GLY A 27 4.06 7.54 20.85
N ARG A 28 5.02 8.16 20.15
CA ARG A 28 5.52 7.77 18.82
C ARG A 28 6.29 6.45 18.83
N LEU A 29 7.03 6.12 19.88
CA LEU A 29 7.65 4.79 20.04
C LEU A 29 6.60 3.66 20.16
N TYR A 30 5.36 3.99 20.49
CA TYR A 30 4.21 3.08 20.55
C TYR A 30 3.34 3.08 19.26
N THR A 31 3.64 3.88 18.23
CA THR A 31 2.81 3.94 17.00
C THR A 31 3.06 2.78 16.03
N SER A 32 4.20 2.10 16.11
CA SER A 32 4.41 0.83 15.40
C SER A 32 3.74 -0.32 16.18
N ASN A 33 2.41 -0.30 16.29
CA ASN A 33 1.62 -1.43 16.81
C ASN A 33 1.68 -2.68 15.90
N GLU A 34 2.52 -2.65 14.87
CA GLU A 34 2.60 -3.76 13.94
C GLU A 34 3.21 -5.00 14.62
N PRO A 35 2.46 -6.09 14.72
CA PRO A 35 2.89 -7.30 15.41
C PRO A 35 4.10 -7.92 14.69
N PRO A 36 4.86 -8.77 15.40
CA PRO A 36 5.90 -9.56 14.75
C PRO A 36 5.30 -10.40 13.62
N VAL A 37 6.11 -10.70 12.61
CA VAL A 37 5.73 -11.67 11.58
C VAL A 37 5.51 -13.06 12.21
N VAL A 38 4.71 -13.90 11.55
CA VAL A 38 4.46 -15.28 11.97
C VAL A 38 5.78 -16.02 12.21
N SER A 39 5.93 -16.60 13.41
CA SER A 39 7.07 -17.47 13.75
C SER A 39 6.95 -18.81 13.02
N ASN A 40 8.06 -19.35 12.51
CA ASN A 40 8.09 -20.61 11.74
C ASN A 40 7.10 -20.60 10.55
N ARG A 41 7.02 -19.47 9.85
CA ARG A 41 6.12 -19.30 8.69
C ARG A 41 6.34 -20.39 7.64
N PRO A 42 5.27 -20.90 7.01
CA PRO A 42 5.39 -21.87 5.94
C PRO A 42 5.95 -21.21 4.67
N ASP A 43 6.51 -22.02 3.77
CA ASP A 43 7.00 -21.60 2.45
C ASP A 43 5.86 -21.59 1.41
N GLU A 44 4.74 -20.95 1.77
CA GLU A 44 3.55 -20.78 0.93
C GLU A 44 2.71 -19.58 1.40
N VAL A 45 1.61 -19.26 0.72
CA VAL A 45 0.69 -18.19 1.15
C VAL A 45 -0.08 -18.64 2.40
N TYR A 46 -0.01 -17.81 3.45
CA TYR A 46 -0.61 -18.10 4.77
C TYR A 46 -1.45 -16.94 5.30
N VAL A 47 -2.30 -17.24 6.29
CA VAL A 47 -3.11 -16.25 7.01
C VAL A 47 -2.21 -15.35 7.87
N PRO A 48 -2.25 -14.01 7.71
CA PRO A 48 -1.37 -13.09 8.42
C PRO A 48 -1.66 -13.06 9.93
N THR A 49 -0.81 -12.36 10.70
CA THR A 49 -1.00 -12.19 12.14
C THR A 49 -2.21 -11.33 12.50
N HIS A 50 -2.63 -10.45 11.58
CA HIS A 50 -3.74 -9.54 11.80
C HIS A 50 -4.38 -9.11 10.49
N THR A 51 -5.57 -8.53 10.59
CA THR A 51 -6.18 -7.73 9.54
C THR A 51 -6.36 -6.30 10.00
N GLU A 52 -6.13 -5.38 9.07
CA GLU A 52 -6.31 -3.95 9.29
C GLU A 52 -7.35 -3.36 8.34
N GLY A 53 -8.05 -2.34 8.83
CA GLY A 53 -8.90 -1.46 8.03
C GLY A 53 -8.07 -0.50 7.19
N MET A 54 -8.75 0.47 6.60
CA MET A 54 -8.15 1.69 6.05
C MET A 54 -9.25 2.74 6.01
N ARG A 55 -8.86 4.01 5.87
CA ARG A 55 -9.78 5.11 5.57
C ARG A 55 -9.49 5.66 4.18
N MET A 56 -10.53 6.16 3.53
CA MET A 56 -10.42 6.81 2.24
C MET A 56 -10.17 8.30 2.45
N VAL A 57 -9.15 8.83 1.78
CA VAL A 57 -8.95 10.27 1.62
C VAL A 57 -9.94 10.79 0.59
N GLY A 58 -9.93 10.17 -0.59
CA GLY A 58 -10.84 10.51 -1.67
C GLY A 58 -10.47 9.85 -2.98
N SER A 59 -11.14 10.26 -4.05
CA SER A 59 -10.77 9.86 -5.41
C SER A 59 -10.94 11.03 -6.37
N ALA A 60 -10.04 11.12 -7.34
CA ALA A 60 -9.99 12.20 -8.31
C ALA A 60 -9.56 11.66 -9.68
N ASP A 61 -9.94 12.38 -10.74
CA ASP A 61 -9.51 12.07 -12.09
C ASP A 61 -8.11 12.65 -12.32
N ALA A 62 -7.21 11.84 -12.87
CA ALA A 62 -5.86 12.19 -13.27
C ALA A 62 -5.73 11.96 -14.77
N GLY A 63 -6.09 12.97 -15.57
CA GLY A 63 -6.20 12.81 -17.03
C GLY A 63 -7.28 11.77 -17.38
N ASP A 64 -6.90 10.74 -18.14
CA ASP A 64 -7.79 9.63 -18.53
C ASP A 64 -7.88 8.52 -17.47
N LEU A 65 -7.14 8.64 -16.36
CA LEU A 65 -7.11 7.70 -15.24
C LEU A 65 -7.95 8.24 -14.09
N ARG A 66 -8.34 7.35 -13.19
CA ARG A 66 -8.86 7.70 -11.87
C ARG A 66 -7.92 7.17 -10.80
N VAL A 67 -7.72 7.99 -9.76
CA VAL A 67 -6.90 7.65 -8.60
C VAL A 67 -7.77 7.69 -7.35
N GLY A 68 -7.59 6.70 -6.48
CA GLY A 68 -8.14 6.66 -5.14
C GLY A 68 -7.01 6.66 -4.13
N VAL A 69 -7.09 7.51 -3.11
CA VAL A 69 -6.09 7.63 -2.05
C VAL A 69 -6.70 7.18 -0.73
N PHE A 70 -5.94 6.38 0.01
CA PHE A 70 -6.32 5.74 1.26
C PHE A 70 -5.18 5.86 2.25
N TYR A 71 -5.50 5.77 3.54
CA TYR A 71 -4.48 5.70 4.57
C TYR A 71 -4.82 4.67 5.64
N SER A 72 -3.78 4.17 6.29
CA SER A 72 -3.88 3.32 7.46
C SER A 72 -2.69 3.53 8.41
N TYR A 73 -2.50 2.65 9.39
CA TYR A 73 -1.34 2.70 10.26
C TYR A 73 -0.05 2.46 9.45
N PRO A 74 1.08 3.07 9.83
CA PRO A 74 2.37 2.76 9.22
C PRO A 74 2.67 1.25 9.21
N HIS A 75 3.28 0.79 8.12
CA HIS A 75 3.53 -0.63 7.91
C HIS A 75 5.00 -0.95 7.69
N ARG A 76 5.43 -2.11 8.17
CA ARG A 76 6.57 -2.82 7.59
C ARG A 76 6.11 -3.48 6.30
N PHE A 77 6.93 -3.34 5.27
CA PHE A 77 6.70 -4.01 4.00
C PHE A 77 8.01 -4.46 3.36
N TRP A 78 7.90 -5.20 2.26
CA TRP A 78 9.04 -5.71 1.51
C TRP A 78 8.98 -5.19 0.09
N VAL A 79 10.07 -4.59 -0.34
CA VAL A 79 10.29 -4.17 -1.73
C VAL A 79 11.02 -5.28 -2.45
N MET A 80 10.50 -5.69 -3.60
CA MET A 80 11.15 -6.63 -4.50
C MET A 80 11.87 -5.83 -5.59
N ALA A 81 13.12 -6.16 -5.86
CA ALA A 81 13.92 -5.49 -6.88
C ALA A 81 14.77 -6.49 -7.66
N ASP A 82 15.00 -6.20 -8.94
CA ASP A 82 15.93 -6.96 -9.78
C ASP A 82 17.37 -6.61 -9.38
N GLU A 83 18.15 -7.63 -9.00
CA GLU A 83 19.56 -7.52 -8.61
C GLU A 83 20.52 -7.96 -9.74
N GLY A 84 20.00 -8.32 -10.91
CA GLY A 84 20.74 -8.69 -12.13
C GLY A 84 20.93 -10.19 -12.36
N ASP A 85 20.97 -11.00 -11.29
CA ASP A 85 20.99 -12.47 -11.34
C ASP A 85 19.73 -13.11 -10.71
N GLY A 86 18.76 -12.29 -10.31
CA GLY A 86 17.52 -12.68 -9.69
C GLY A 86 16.81 -11.49 -9.03
N PHE A 87 15.76 -11.79 -8.27
CA PHE A 87 15.05 -10.79 -7.47
C PHE A 87 15.47 -10.86 -6.01
N GLY A 88 15.87 -9.73 -5.46
CA GLY A 88 16.10 -9.53 -4.04
C GLY A 88 14.88 -8.99 -3.32
N THR A 89 14.88 -9.09 -1.99
CA THR A 89 13.85 -8.47 -1.13
C THR A 89 14.51 -7.60 -0.08
N SER A 90 14.07 -6.34 0.01
CA SER A 90 14.48 -5.41 1.06
C SER A 90 13.31 -5.14 1.99
N LYS A 91 13.54 -5.19 3.31
CA LYS A 91 12.52 -4.89 4.31
C LYS A 91 12.56 -3.40 4.66
N MET A 92 11.44 -2.72 4.46
CA MET A 92 11.18 -1.39 5.00
C MET A 92 10.55 -1.53 6.39
N SER A 93 11.07 -0.81 7.38
CA SER A 93 10.58 -0.82 8.75
C SER A 93 9.86 0.48 9.06
N VAL A 94 8.91 0.45 9.99
CA VAL A 94 8.26 1.67 10.49
C VAL A 94 9.27 2.50 11.27
N GLU A 95 9.37 3.78 10.94
CA GLU A 95 10.22 4.75 11.63
C GLU A 95 9.42 5.58 12.64
N ALA A 96 10.10 6.18 13.62
CA ALA A 96 9.43 7.06 14.61
C ALA A 96 8.82 8.32 13.97
N GLY A 97 9.23 8.64 12.74
CA GLY A 97 8.71 9.71 11.91
C GLY A 97 7.35 9.37 11.27
N ASP A 98 7.04 8.08 11.09
CA ASP A 98 5.90 7.63 10.32
C ASP A 98 4.59 7.80 11.10
N ASP A 99 3.64 8.51 10.49
CA ASP A 99 2.31 8.75 11.06
C ASP A 99 1.25 7.92 10.35
N VAL A 100 1.38 7.69 9.04
CA VAL A 100 0.44 6.89 8.23
C VAL A 100 1.15 6.05 7.18
N HIS A 101 0.53 4.96 6.76
CA HIS A 101 0.80 4.33 5.47
C HIS A 101 -0.20 4.89 4.45
N LEU A 102 0.27 5.72 3.52
CA LEU A 102 -0.56 6.25 2.42
C LEU A 102 -0.49 5.34 1.23
N MET A 103 -1.65 5.09 0.63
CA MET A 103 -1.84 4.13 -0.42
C MET A 103 -2.64 4.76 -1.57
N ALA A 104 -2.30 4.40 -2.80
CA ALA A 104 -2.99 4.83 -4.00
C ALA A 104 -3.31 3.65 -4.91
N THR A 105 -4.52 3.65 -5.48
CA THR A 105 -4.90 2.75 -6.57
C THR A 105 -5.20 3.59 -7.80
N VAL A 106 -4.64 3.18 -8.94
CA VAL A 106 -4.83 3.83 -10.24
C VAL A 106 -5.57 2.89 -11.18
N TRP A 107 -6.66 3.35 -11.78
CA TRP A 107 -7.44 2.54 -12.71
C TRP A 107 -8.03 3.34 -13.85
N ASP A 108 -8.41 2.63 -14.91
CA ASP A 108 -9.25 3.17 -15.96
C ASP A 108 -10.72 3.23 -15.48
N PRO A 109 -11.32 4.42 -15.34
CA PRO A 109 -12.69 4.55 -14.84
C PRO A 109 -13.74 3.93 -15.77
N GLU A 110 -13.44 3.75 -17.06
CA GLU A 110 -14.39 3.18 -18.02
C GLU A 110 -14.49 1.66 -17.89
N THR A 111 -13.35 0.98 -17.74
CA THR A 111 -13.28 -0.49 -17.71
C THR A 111 -13.13 -1.07 -16.30
N GLY A 112 -12.76 -0.24 -15.32
CA GLY A 112 -12.41 -0.68 -13.96
C GLY A 112 -11.08 -1.43 -13.88
N VAL A 113 -10.29 -1.44 -14.95
CA VAL A 113 -8.99 -2.12 -14.99
C VAL A 113 -7.97 -1.30 -14.20
N VAL A 114 -7.38 -1.92 -13.18
CA VAL A 114 -6.22 -1.37 -12.47
C VAL A 114 -5.04 -1.31 -13.43
N VAL A 115 -4.35 -0.16 -13.48
CA VAL A 115 -3.21 0.07 -14.37
C VAL A 115 -1.92 -0.11 -13.56
N PRO A 116 -1.20 -1.24 -13.72
CA PRO A 116 0.09 -1.43 -13.07
C PRO A 116 1.21 -0.75 -13.85
N ASP A 117 2.47 -0.97 -13.44
CA ASP A 117 3.67 -0.60 -14.19
C ASP A 117 3.79 0.89 -14.55
N THR A 118 3.12 1.72 -13.75
CA THR A 118 3.32 3.16 -13.68
C THR A 118 4.18 3.47 -12.46
N GLY A 119 5.09 4.43 -12.60
CA GLY A 119 5.77 5.04 -11.46
C GLY A 119 4.84 6.04 -10.80
N LEU A 120 4.73 6.00 -9.46
CA LEU A 120 3.92 6.95 -8.71
C LEU A 120 4.78 7.70 -7.70
N SER A 121 4.51 8.99 -7.53
CA SER A 121 4.94 9.76 -6.36
C SER A 121 3.74 10.39 -5.68
N LEU A 122 3.85 10.55 -4.37
CA LEU A 122 2.90 11.29 -3.55
C LEU A 122 3.63 12.47 -2.93
N GLU A 123 3.07 13.66 -3.13
CA GLU A 123 3.48 14.90 -2.47
C GLU A 123 2.40 15.29 -1.46
N ILE A 124 2.81 15.62 -0.23
CA ILE A 124 1.95 16.10 0.84
C ILE A 124 2.35 17.52 1.17
N ALA A 125 1.40 18.45 1.06
CA ALA A 125 1.59 19.85 1.40
C ALA A 125 0.59 20.30 2.47
N ARG A 126 0.94 21.35 3.21
CA ARG A 126 0.03 22.07 4.12
C ARG A 126 0.26 23.55 3.94
N ASP A 127 -0.84 24.30 3.73
CA ASP A 127 -0.81 25.75 3.54
C ASP A 127 0.19 26.21 2.44
N GLY A 128 0.40 25.36 1.43
CA GLY A 128 1.34 25.59 0.33
C GLY A 128 2.81 25.22 0.61
N ASP A 129 3.14 24.79 1.82
CA ASP A 129 4.47 24.31 2.20
C ASP A 129 4.56 22.78 2.11
N LEU A 130 5.65 22.27 1.54
CA LEU A 130 5.92 20.84 1.44
C LEU A 130 6.14 20.22 2.81
N VAL A 131 5.38 19.16 3.12
CA VAL A 131 5.51 18.36 4.34
C VAL A 131 6.35 17.12 4.07
N SER A 132 6.01 16.36 3.02
CA SER A 132 6.71 15.14 2.62
C SER A 132 6.46 14.82 1.15
N GLU A 133 7.42 14.19 0.48
CA GLU A 133 7.31 13.71 -0.90
C GLU A 133 8.05 12.39 -1.01
N GLU A 134 7.42 11.37 -1.60
CA GLU A 134 8.09 10.08 -1.83
C GLU A 134 7.63 9.44 -3.15
N VAL A 135 8.56 8.74 -3.80
CA VAL A 135 8.22 7.75 -4.82
C VAL A 135 7.69 6.51 -4.10
N VAL A 136 6.45 6.13 -4.39
CA VAL A 136 5.76 5.04 -3.69
C VAL A 136 5.93 3.71 -4.41
N TYR A 137 5.89 2.63 -3.64
CA TYR A 137 6.21 1.29 -4.12
C TYR A 137 4.97 0.56 -4.61
N ALA A 138 5.10 -0.16 -5.72
CA ALA A 138 4.09 -1.11 -6.16
C ALA A 138 3.98 -2.26 -5.13
N MET A 139 2.76 -2.58 -4.72
CA MET A 139 2.47 -3.49 -3.61
C MET A 139 1.33 -4.43 -3.93
N LEU A 140 1.39 -5.62 -3.34
CA LEU A 140 0.31 -6.59 -3.34
C LEU A 140 0.02 -7.03 -1.91
N SER A 141 -1.19 -6.74 -1.41
CA SER A 141 -1.64 -7.21 -0.09
C SER A 141 -2.90 -8.07 -0.21
N GLN A 142 -3.09 -8.98 0.75
CA GLN A 142 -4.27 -9.85 0.75
C GLN A 142 -5.57 -9.06 0.89
N ARG A 143 -5.55 -7.94 1.65
CA ARG A 143 -6.73 -7.12 1.91
C ARG A 143 -6.99 -6.10 0.82
N MET A 144 -5.97 -5.45 0.25
CA MET A 144 -6.21 -4.37 -0.72
C MET A 144 -5.94 -4.75 -2.17
N GLY A 145 -5.41 -5.94 -2.44
CA GLY A 145 -5.00 -6.27 -3.80
C GLY A 145 -3.80 -5.42 -4.23
N PHE A 146 -3.74 -5.11 -5.53
CA PHE A 146 -2.67 -4.30 -6.08
C PHE A 146 -2.89 -2.81 -5.82
N HIS A 147 -1.87 -2.14 -5.30
CA HIS A 147 -1.87 -0.72 -4.99
C HIS A 147 -0.43 -0.21 -4.96
N TYR A 148 -0.28 1.09 -4.80
CA TYR A 148 0.99 1.74 -4.52
C TYR A 148 0.96 2.28 -3.09
N GLY A 149 2.09 2.30 -2.39
CA GLY A 149 2.12 2.88 -1.06
C GLY A 149 3.50 3.08 -0.46
N SER A 150 3.55 3.91 0.58
CA SER A 150 4.71 4.10 1.46
C SER A 150 4.25 4.67 2.81
N ASN A 151 5.15 4.67 3.80
CA ASN A 151 4.90 5.38 5.05
C ASN A 151 5.28 6.86 4.90
N PHE A 152 4.53 7.73 5.57
CA PHE A 152 4.74 9.17 5.58
C PHE A 152 4.63 9.73 6.99
N GLY A 153 5.49 10.70 7.30
CA GLY A 153 5.33 11.58 8.46
C GLY A 153 4.45 12.78 8.12
N LEU A 154 3.70 13.26 9.11
CA LEU A 154 2.82 14.42 9.05
C LEU A 154 3.16 15.42 10.17
N ASP A 155 2.79 16.69 10.01
CA ASP A 155 2.95 17.73 11.02
C ASP A 155 1.71 17.85 11.93
N GLY A 156 1.33 16.73 12.53
CA GLY A 156 0.18 16.60 13.43
C GLY A 156 -1.19 16.60 12.72
N ASP A 157 -2.24 16.74 13.52
CA ASP A 157 -3.63 16.72 13.04
C ASP A 157 -3.97 17.98 12.20
N GLY A 158 -4.91 17.84 11.27
CA GLY A 158 -5.51 18.90 10.47
C GLY A 158 -5.54 18.58 8.98
N THR A 159 -5.73 19.62 8.17
CA THR A 159 -5.89 19.50 6.71
C THR A 159 -4.55 19.57 5.98
N TYR A 160 -4.42 18.73 4.95
CA TYR A 160 -3.31 18.64 4.01
C TYR A 160 -3.85 18.57 2.58
N GLU A 161 -2.97 18.78 1.60
CA GLU A 161 -3.19 18.47 0.19
C GLU A 161 -2.28 17.29 -0.18
N VAL A 162 -2.86 16.25 -0.78
CA VAL A 162 -2.10 15.12 -1.34
C VAL A 162 -2.17 15.19 -2.85
N THR A 163 -1.04 15.44 -3.49
CA THR A 163 -0.88 15.36 -4.94
C THR A 163 -0.33 13.99 -5.31
N VAL A 164 -1.04 13.30 -6.19
CA VAL A 164 -0.62 12.03 -6.79
C VAL A 164 -0.14 12.30 -8.20
N ASP A 165 1.14 12.05 -8.45
CA ASP A 165 1.70 12.06 -9.79
C ASP A 165 1.80 10.63 -10.31
N VAL A 166 1.20 10.41 -11.47
CA VAL A 166 1.11 9.12 -12.14
C VAL A 166 1.90 9.18 -13.43
N GLY A 167 2.96 8.38 -13.51
CA GLY A 167 3.75 8.21 -14.72
C GLY A 167 2.96 7.56 -15.86
N ALA A 168 3.51 7.64 -17.08
CA ALA A 168 2.98 6.84 -18.18
C ALA A 168 3.33 5.35 -17.96
N PRO A 169 2.36 4.41 -18.06
CA PRO A 169 2.65 2.99 -17.91
C PRO A 169 3.58 2.49 -19.00
N SER A 170 4.54 1.64 -18.63
CA SER A 170 5.48 1.00 -19.56
C SER A 170 4.91 -0.27 -20.23
N LEU A 171 3.58 -0.34 -20.36
CA LEU A 171 2.83 -1.51 -20.80
C LEU A 171 2.53 -1.47 -22.29
N ARG A 172 2.47 -2.66 -22.91
CA ARG A 172 1.82 -2.80 -24.21
C ARG A 172 0.31 -2.85 -23.99
N LEU A 173 -0.38 -1.81 -24.45
CA LEU A 173 -1.83 -1.72 -24.36
C LEU A 173 -2.50 -2.39 -25.57
N PHE A 174 -3.67 -2.99 -25.34
CA PHE A 174 -4.45 -3.72 -26.35
C PHE A 174 -5.92 -3.32 -26.30
N GLY A 175 -6.64 -3.57 -27.40
CA GLY A 175 -8.08 -3.31 -27.48
C GLY A 175 -8.41 -1.84 -27.26
N ASP A 176 -9.40 -1.57 -26.41
CA ASP A 176 -9.88 -0.22 -26.11
C ASP A 176 -8.87 0.65 -25.35
N LEU A 177 -7.75 0.06 -24.88
CA LEU A 177 -6.68 0.77 -24.21
C LEU A 177 -5.59 1.29 -25.17
N VAL A 178 -5.62 0.94 -26.46
CA VAL A 178 -4.59 1.39 -27.41
C VAL A 178 -4.57 2.92 -27.52
N GLY A 179 -3.39 3.51 -27.30
CA GLY A 179 -3.19 4.96 -27.37
C GLY A 179 -3.59 5.73 -26.12
N ARG A 180 -4.12 5.05 -25.08
CA ARG A 180 -4.45 5.66 -23.79
C ARG A 180 -3.21 5.75 -22.90
N PHE A 181 -3.24 6.65 -21.91
CA PHE A 181 -2.22 6.79 -20.86
C PHE A 181 -0.81 7.11 -21.38
N GLY A 182 -0.68 7.68 -22.58
CA GLY A 182 0.62 7.95 -23.21
C GLY A 182 1.42 9.11 -22.60
N SER A 183 0.92 9.76 -21.54
CA SER A 183 1.57 10.88 -20.87
C SER A 183 1.32 10.82 -19.36
N PRO A 184 2.25 11.34 -18.54
CA PRO A 184 2.01 11.47 -17.10
C PRO A 184 0.77 12.30 -16.81
N ALA A 185 0.12 12.02 -15.69
CA ALA A 185 -1.05 12.73 -15.20
C ALA A 185 -0.95 12.94 -13.70
N SER A 186 -1.67 13.94 -13.17
CA SER A 186 -1.69 14.21 -11.74
C SER A 186 -3.09 14.54 -11.24
N ALA A 187 -3.31 14.32 -9.95
CA ALA A 187 -4.52 14.71 -9.24
C ALA A 187 -4.19 15.13 -7.81
N THR A 188 -4.87 16.17 -7.31
CA THR A 188 -4.72 16.66 -5.94
C THR A 188 -6.02 16.46 -5.16
N LEU A 189 -5.89 16.02 -3.92
CA LEU A 189 -6.98 15.69 -3.02
C LEU A 189 -6.78 16.37 -1.66
N ASP A 190 -7.85 16.91 -1.09
CA ASP A 190 -7.84 17.37 0.30
C ASP A 190 -7.77 16.15 1.24
N PHE A 191 -6.86 16.19 2.20
CA PHE A 191 -6.66 15.15 3.20
C PHE A 191 -6.84 15.74 4.61
N GLU A 192 -8.02 15.50 5.18
CA GLU A 192 -8.28 15.77 6.59
C GLU A 192 -7.75 14.62 7.43
N TYR A 193 -6.73 14.88 8.24
CA TYR A 193 -6.07 13.88 9.07
C TYR A 193 -6.26 14.18 10.56
N SER A 194 -6.56 13.13 11.32
CA SER A 194 -6.32 13.13 12.76
C SER A 194 -5.73 11.79 13.19
N ALA A 195 -4.80 11.83 14.15
CA ALA A 195 -4.26 10.62 14.77
C ALA A 195 -5.37 9.79 15.42
N GLY A 196 -6.42 10.44 15.96
CA GLY A 196 -7.59 9.77 16.50
C GLY A 196 -8.36 8.97 15.45
N ASP A 197 -8.60 9.55 14.27
CA ASP A 197 -9.28 8.84 13.18
C ASP A 197 -8.47 7.64 12.67
N ARG A 198 -7.14 7.80 12.58
CA ARG A 198 -6.23 6.69 12.29
C ARG A 198 -6.32 5.61 13.37
N ASP A 199 -6.28 6.00 14.64
CA ASP A 199 -6.28 5.07 15.77
C ASP A 199 -7.62 4.35 15.96
N ASP A 200 -8.70 4.86 15.36
CA ASP A 200 -10.01 4.23 15.27
C ASP A 200 -10.14 3.23 14.09
N ILE A 201 -9.12 3.09 13.24
CA ILE A 201 -9.17 2.13 12.12
C ILE A 201 -9.28 0.71 12.68
N PRO A 202 -10.25 -0.11 12.21
CA PRO A 202 -10.44 -1.46 12.73
C PRO A 202 -9.19 -2.32 12.59
N TYR A 203 -8.77 -2.90 13.70
CA TYR A 203 -7.60 -3.76 13.77
C TYR A 203 -7.97 -5.06 14.49
N THR A 204 -7.64 -6.21 13.92
CA THR A 204 -8.03 -7.52 14.47
C THR A 204 -6.89 -8.52 14.36
N MET A 205 -6.44 -9.02 15.52
CA MET A 205 -5.48 -10.12 15.60
C MET A 205 -6.12 -11.45 15.18
N LEU A 206 -5.33 -12.31 14.53
CA LEU A 206 -5.74 -13.62 14.05
C LEU A 206 -4.97 -14.75 14.76
N ASP A 207 -4.79 -14.64 16.07
CA ASP A 207 -3.91 -15.51 16.87
C ASP A 207 -4.19 -17.01 16.68
N ASP A 208 -5.45 -17.40 16.49
CA ASP A 208 -5.88 -18.79 16.32
C ASP A 208 -5.67 -19.36 14.90
N GLN A 209 -5.41 -18.50 13.90
CA GLN A 209 -5.32 -18.87 12.48
C GLN A 209 -4.00 -18.46 11.83
N GLN A 210 -3.23 -17.57 12.46
CA GLN A 210 -2.02 -17.02 11.86
C GLN A 210 -1.01 -18.13 11.50
N GLY A 211 -0.53 -18.10 10.25
CA GLY A 211 0.39 -19.12 9.73
C GLY A 211 -0.29 -20.35 9.11
N ASP A 212 -1.60 -20.52 9.25
CA ASP A 212 -2.32 -21.57 8.54
C ASP A 212 -2.30 -21.30 7.02
N PRO A 213 -2.20 -22.34 6.17
CA PRO A 213 -2.33 -22.18 4.72
C PRO A 213 -3.67 -21.54 4.36
N GLY A 214 -3.64 -20.37 3.74
CA GLY A 214 -4.84 -19.57 3.51
C GLY A 214 -4.55 -18.11 3.21
N ALA A 215 -5.61 -17.35 2.94
CA ALA A 215 -5.54 -15.91 2.86
C ALA A 215 -6.81 -15.28 3.47
N VAL A 216 -6.66 -14.10 4.05
CA VAL A 216 -7.80 -13.29 4.46
C VAL A 216 -8.52 -12.75 3.24
N ARG A 217 -9.83 -12.52 3.37
CA ARG A 217 -10.64 -11.96 2.29
C ARG A 217 -10.20 -10.51 2.00
N PRO A 218 -10.15 -10.11 0.71
CA PRO A 218 -9.94 -8.71 0.37
C PRO A 218 -11.06 -7.84 0.93
N MET A 219 -10.70 -6.61 1.28
CA MET A 219 -11.65 -5.55 1.60
C MET A 219 -12.24 -5.05 0.29
N GLU A 220 -13.56 -5.11 0.17
CA GLU A 220 -14.27 -4.60 -1.00
C GLU A 220 -14.88 -3.25 -0.64
N MET A 221 -14.65 -2.26 -1.51
CA MET A 221 -15.25 -0.94 -1.42
C MET A 221 -15.93 -0.65 -2.75
N ASP A 222 -17.15 -0.11 -2.70
CA ASP A 222 -17.90 0.22 -3.90
C ASP A 222 -17.11 1.18 -4.78
N GLY A 223 -16.91 0.80 -6.04
CA GLY A 223 -16.20 1.61 -7.03
C GLY A 223 -14.67 1.51 -6.99
N LEU A 224 -14.06 0.74 -6.08
CA LEU A 224 -12.61 0.56 -6.01
C LEU A 224 -12.18 -0.81 -6.55
N PRO A 225 -11.44 -0.89 -7.67
CA PRO A 225 -10.97 -2.16 -8.19
C PRO A 225 -9.73 -2.68 -7.44
N LEU A 226 -9.72 -3.98 -7.15
CA LEU A 226 -8.62 -4.65 -6.42
C LEU A 226 -7.54 -5.26 -7.33
N GLY A 227 -7.69 -5.13 -8.65
CA GLY A 227 -6.83 -5.82 -9.61
C GLY A 227 -7.05 -7.34 -9.62
N ARG A 228 -8.31 -7.80 -9.57
CA ARG A 228 -8.63 -9.23 -9.71
C ARG A 228 -8.53 -9.67 -11.16
N GLY A 229 -8.06 -10.90 -11.37
CA GLY A 229 -8.13 -11.53 -12.67
C GLY A 229 -9.59 -11.74 -13.09
N PRO A 230 -9.91 -11.62 -14.38
CA PRO A 230 -11.28 -11.80 -14.86
C PRO A 230 -11.80 -13.21 -14.54
N GLU A 231 -13.12 -13.33 -14.35
CA GLU A 231 -13.76 -14.61 -14.07
C GLU A 231 -13.63 -15.58 -15.25
N THR A 232 -13.89 -15.05 -16.44
CA THR A 232 -13.79 -15.74 -17.73
C THR A 232 -12.73 -15.11 -18.59
N LEU A 233 -11.84 -15.93 -19.16
CA LEU A 233 -10.81 -15.48 -20.07
C LEU A 233 -11.30 -15.55 -21.53
N PRO A 234 -10.98 -14.55 -22.37
CA PRO A 234 -11.26 -14.64 -23.80
C PRO A 234 -10.39 -15.72 -24.46
N GLY A 235 -10.82 -16.18 -25.64
CA GLY A 235 -10.08 -17.16 -26.44
C GLY A 235 -10.29 -18.62 -26.04
N THR A 236 -9.34 -19.47 -26.43
CA THR A 236 -9.36 -20.91 -26.17
C THR A 236 -8.58 -21.22 -24.90
N ALA A 237 -9.27 -21.69 -23.87
CA ALA A 237 -8.64 -22.07 -22.61
C ALA A 237 -7.61 -23.21 -22.81
N LEU A 238 -6.40 -23.00 -22.31
CA LEU A 238 -5.31 -23.99 -22.35
C LEU A 238 -5.14 -24.73 -21.01
N GLY A 239 -5.87 -24.31 -19.99
CA GLY A 239 -5.79 -24.85 -18.62
C GLY A 239 -4.97 -23.96 -17.70
N GLY A 240 -4.42 -24.55 -16.64
CA GLY A 240 -3.59 -23.83 -15.69
C GLY A 240 -2.52 -24.71 -15.05
N ALA A 241 -1.53 -24.05 -14.47
CA ALA A 241 -0.42 -24.65 -13.75
C ALA A 241 -0.15 -23.87 -12.46
N THR A 242 0.67 -24.43 -11.57
CA THR A 242 1.12 -23.76 -10.35
C THR A 242 2.63 -23.60 -10.38
N THR A 243 3.13 -22.44 -10.00
CA THR A 243 4.56 -22.18 -9.78
C THR A 243 4.74 -21.51 -8.41
N GLY A 244 5.48 -22.15 -7.50
CA GLY A 244 5.43 -21.77 -6.08
C GLY A 244 3.99 -21.78 -5.57
N SER A 245 3.52 -20.65 -5.05
CA SER A 245 2.10 -20.46 -4.67
C SER A 245 1.25 -19.77 -5.74
N LEU A 246 1.81 -19.38 -6.88
CA LEU A 246 1.06 -18.69 -7.94
C LEU A 246 0.31 -19.67 -8.83
N ARG A 247 -0.95 -19.34 -9.13
CA ARG A 247 -1.76 -20.03 -10.14
C ARG A 247 -1.61 -19.32 -11.47
N LEU A 248 -1.09 -20.02 -12.47
CA LEU A 248 -1.01 -19.56 -13.84
C LEU A 248 -2.20 -20.10 -14.63
N VAL A 249 -2.97 -19.22 -15.26
CA VAL A 249 -4.06 -19.63 -16.17
C VAL A 249 -3.73 -19.16 -17.59
N GLY A 250 -3.73 -20.10 -18.53
CA GLY A 250 -3.35 -19.85 -19.92
C GLY A 250 -4.56 -19.85 -20.87
N THR A 251 -4.57 -18.92 -21.81
CA THR A 251 -5.51 -18.90 -22.93
C THR A 251 -4.80 -18.56 -24.24
N ALA A 252 -5.23 -19.19 -25.33
CA ALA A 252 -4.82 -18.84 -26.68
C ALA A 252 -5.81 -17.83 -27.27
N LEU A 253 -5.33 -16.66 -27.63
CA LEU A 253 -6.10 -15.60 -28.28
C LEU A 253 -5.83 -15.62 -29.78
N ASP A 254 -6.90 -15.60 -30.56
CA ASP A 254 -6.85 -15.50 -32.01
C ASP A 254 -7.58 -14.22 -32.43
N ALA A 255 -6.81 -13.22 -32.84
CA ALA A 255 -7.31 -11.93 -33.32
C ALA A 255 -6.20 -11.20 -34.08
N ASP A 256 -6.57 -10.49 -35.16
CA ASP A 256 -5.64 -9.77 -36.05
C ASP A 256 -4.62 -8.88 -35.31
N ARG A 257 -5.03 -8.28 -34.19
CA ARG A 257 -4.17 -7.44 -33.35
C ARG A 257 -2.96 -8.16 -32.73
N PHE A 258 -2.94 -9.49 -32.76
CA PHE A 258 -1.85 -10.30 -32.24
C PHE A 258 -0.95 -10.92 -33.33
N GLY A 259 -1.26 -10.69 -34.61
CA GLY A 259 -0.54 -11.26 -35.75
C GLY A 259 -1.18 -12.56 -36.27
N ASP A 260 -0.46 -13.26 -37.14
CA ASP A 260 -0.95 -14.45 -37.85
C ASP A 260 -0.96 -15.73 -37.00
N ASP A 261 -0.20 -15.76 -35.90
CA ASP A 261 -0.10 -16.88 -34.98
C ASP A 261 -0.95 -16.64 -33.70
N PRO A 262 -1.52 -17.71 -33.10
CA PRO A 262 -2.23 -17.59 -31.83
C PRO A 262 -1.35 -16.99 -30.71
N TYR A 263 -1.89 -16.02 -29.98
CA TYR A 263 -1.19 -15.36 -28.89
C TYR A 263 -1.46 -16.03 -27.56
N LEU A 264 -0.40 -16.45 -26.87
CA LEU A 264 -0.50 -16.99 -25.51
C LEU A 264 -0.62 -15.85 -24.50
N ALA A 265 -1.77 -15.75 -23.84
CA ALA A 265 -1.94 -14.91 -22.65
C ALA A 265 -1.90 -15.77 -21.39
N VAL A 266 -1.07 -15.37 -20.41
CA VAL A 266 -0.94 -16.03 -19.11
C VAL A 266 -1.30 -15.05 -18.01
N PHE A 267 -2.19 -15.49 -17.12
CA PHE A 267 -2.66 -14.69 -15.99
C PHE A 267 -2.07 -15.26 -14.70
N PRO A 268 -1.07 -14.59 -14.10
CA PRO A 268 -0.55 -14.96 -12.79
C PRO A 268 -1.49 -14.48 -11.70
N LEU A 269 -2.05 -15.42 -10.94
CA LEU A 269 -3.07 -15.17 -9.93
C LEU A 269 -2.63 -15.69 -8.56
N THR A 270 -2.99 -14.96 -7.50
CA THR A 270 -2.89 -15.48 -6.15
C THR A 270 -3.79 -16.71 -5.96
N PRO A 271 -3.39 -17.68 -5.11
CA PRO A 271 -4.05 -18.99 -5.05
C PRO A 271 -5.45 -18.94 -4.44
N TYR A 272 -5.70 -18.00 -3.52
CA TYR A 272 -6.96 -17.90 -2.77
C TYR A 272 -7.92 -16.82 -3.32
N ASN A 273 -7.41 -15.61 -3.56
CA ASN A 273 -8.25 -14.44 -3.86
C ASN A 273 -8.23 -14.01 -5.34
N ARG A 274 -7.53 -14.75 -6.20
CA ARG A 274 -7.40 -14.48 -7.65
C ARG A 274 -6.98 -13.04 -7.97
N LEU A 275 -6.18 -12.44 -7.11
CA LEU A 275 -5.57 -11.13 -7.35
C LEU A 275 -4.50 -11.30 -8.43
N LEU A 276 -4.45 -10.39 -9.41
CA LEU A 276 -3.38 -10.35 -10.39
C LEU A 276 -2.08 -9.99 -9.69
N VAL A 277 -1.02 -10.71 -10.05
CA VAL A 277 0.33 -10.39 -9.61
C VAL A 277 1.00 -9.60 -10.73
N PRO A 278 1.31 -8.31 -10.51
CA PRO A 278 2.02 -7.50 -11.50
C PRO A 278 3.43 -8.02 -11.72
N ARG A 279 4.03 -7.60 -12.83
CA ARG A 279 5.41 -7.92 -13.18
C ARG A 279 6.40 -7.08 -12.37
#